data_AF-A0A314Z415-F1
#
_entry.id   AF-A0A314Z415-F1
#
_cell.length_a   1.000
_cell.length_b   1.000
_cell.length_c   1.000
_cell.angle_alpha   90.00
_cell.angle_beta   90.00
_cell.angle_gamma   90.00
#
_symmetry.space_group_name_H-M   'P 1'
#
loop_
_entity.id
_entity.type
_entity.pdbx_description
1 polymer ?
#
loop_
_entity_poly.entity_id
_entity_poly.type
_entity_poly.pdbx_seq_one_letter_code
_entity_poly.pdbx_strand_id
1 'polypeptide(L)'
;MLMSLMGRLSASHQYWRKEIEKHGGKVANHVIGVTCLIASPAERERGGSSKLAEAMERGIPVISEAWLKDSIEKQEPQPLEAYDIVTDLAPDGKGIPWDKMDPSEEALESLSAELKLYGKRGVHNDTRLQERGGTIFEKDGVLYNCAFSRCDLGKKLNDYCVIQLISVPESNLNLYYKKGKVGDDPNAEERLEERRTWKLL
;
A
#
# COMPACT_ATOMS: atom_id res chain seq x y z
N MET A 1 13.49 2.27 -22.56
CA MET A 1 12.69 2.50 -21.33
C MET A 1 13.51 2.13 -20.11
N LEU A 2 13.41 2.87 -19.00
CA LEU A 2 14.10 2.56 -17.73
C LEU A 2 13.06 2.02 -16.74
N MET A 3 13.30 0.86 -16.14
CA MET A 3 12.35 0.18 -15.26
C MET A 3 13.00 -0.13 -13.92
N SER A 4 12.19 -0.29 -12.87
CA SER A 4 12.63 -0.86 -11.60
C SER A 4 11.90 -2.17 -11.36
N LEU A 5 12.56 -3.16 -10.77
CA LEU A 5 11.93 -4.43 -10.38
C LEU A 5 11.67 -4.45 -8.88
N MET A 6 10.55 -5.05 -8.47
CA MET A 6 10.14 -5.20 -7.08
C MET A 6 9.77 -6.64 -6.74
N GLY A 7 10.09 -7.04 -5.51
CA GLY A 7 9.56 -8.27 -4.91
C GLY A 7 9.98 -9.55 -5.61
N ARG A 8 9.24 -10.64 -5.36
CA ARG A 8 9.45 -11.92 -6.05
C ARG A 8 8.62 -11.95 -7.34
N LEU A 9 9.33 -11.98 -8.47
CA LEU A 9 8.76 -12.19 -9.80
C LEU A 9 8.78 -13.69 -10.14
N SER A 10 8.10 -14.07 -11.23
CA SER A 10 8.08 -15.44 -11.74
C SER A 10 9.46 -15.97 -12.15
N ALA A 11 10.43 -15.08 -12.40
CA ALA A 11 11.83 -15.39 -12.63
C ALA A 11 12.74 -14.43 -11.82
N SER A 12 14.03 -14.76 -11.73
CA SER A 12 14.97 -13.94 -10.96
C SER A 12 15.12 -12.53 -11.56
N HIS A 13 15.42 -11.54 -10.73
CA HIS A 13 15.69 -10.18 -11.20
C HIS A 13 16.89 -10.13 -12.17
N GLN A 14 17.86 -11.04 -12.03
CA GLN A 14 18.97 -11.17 -12.97
C GLN A 14 18.52 -11.67 -14.33
N TYR A 15 17.60 -12.64 -14.38
CA TYR A 15 17.00 -13.11 -15.62
C TYR A 15 16.25 -11.97 -16.31
N TRP A 16 15.36 -11.29 -15.58
CA TRP A 16 14.58 -10.19 -16.12
C TRP A 16 15.44 -9.03 -16.59
N ARG A 17 16.50 -8.68 -15.84
CA ARG A 17 17.47 -7.66 -16.27
C ARG A 17 18.09 -8.02 -17.62
N LYS A 18 18.55 -9.26 -17.80
CA LYS A 18 19.14 -9.71 -19.07
C LYS A 18 18.14 -9.63 -20.23
N GLU A 19 16.92 -10.11 -20.04
CA GLU A 19 15.90 -10.06 -21.11
C GLU A 19 15.47 -8.64 -21.45
N ILE A 20 15.33 -7.77 -20.44
CA ILE A 20 15.02 -6.35 -20.65
C ILE A 20 16.13 -5.65 -21.43
N GLU A 21 17.39 -5.84 -21.03
CA GLU A 21 18.55 -5.22 -21.67
C GLU A 21 18.74 -5.72 -23.11
N LYS A 22 18.50 -7.01 -23.36
CA LYS A 22 18.51 -7.62 -24.69
C LYS A 22 17.51 -6.96 -25.65
N HIS A 23 16.38 -6.49 -25.15
CA HIS A 23 15.35 -5.81 -25.95
C HIS A 23 15.42 -4.28 -25.82
N GLY A 24 16.58 -3.72 -25.44
CA GLY A 24 16.83 -2.27 -25.46
C GLY A 24 16.27 -1.49 -24.26
N GLY A 25 15.76 -2.19 -23.24
CA GLY A 25 15.40 -1.60 -21.95
C GLY A 25 16.58 -1.46 -21.00
N LYS A 26 16.36 -0.83 -19.85
CA LYS A 26 17.34 -0.72 -18.76
C LYS A 26 16.65 -0.96 -17.42
N VAL A 27 17.39 -1.53 -16.45
CA VAL A 27 16.87 -1.80 -15.10
C VAL A 27 17.64 -1.01 -14.04
N ALA A 28 16.95 -0.13 -13.32
CA ALA A 28 17.46 0.57 -12.14
C ALA A 28 17.13 -0.20 -10.85
N ASN A 29 17.94 0.04 -9.81
CA ASN A 29 17.66 -0.49 -8.47
C ASN A 29 16.78 0.46 -7.63
N HIS A 30 16.65 1.73 -8.04
CA HIS A 30 15.82 2.75 -7.41
C HIS A 30 14.51 2.97 -8.19
N VAL A 31 13.60 3.78 -7.64
CA VAL A 31 12.31 4.15 -8.25
C VAL A 31 12.39 5.51 -8.93
N ILE A 32 13.16 6.45 -8.39
CA ILE A 32 13.24 7.82 -8.89
C ILE A 32 13.70 7.86 -10.36
N GLY A 33 12.89 8.46 -11.24
CA GLY A 33 13.24 8.64 -12.66
C GLY A 33 13.06 7.39 -13.54
N VAL A 34 12.51 6.30 -13.01
CA VAL A 34 12.10 5.15 -13.84
C VAL A 34 10.75 5.44 -14.51
N THR A 35 10.52 4.79 -15.66
CA THR A 35 9.27 4.89 -16.42
C THR A 35 8.14 4.10 -15.77
N CYS A 36 8.44 2.94 -15.17
CA CYS A 36 7.48 2.14 -14.42
C CYS A 36 8.18 1.21 -13.41
N LEU A 37 7.43 0.79 -12.41
CA LEU A 37 7.81 -0.22 -11.42
C LEU A 37 7.15 -1.55 -11.80
N ILE A 38 7.95 -2.60 -12.03
CA ILE A 38 7.44 -3.94 -12.33
C ILE A 38 7.34 -4.76 -11.05
N ALA A 39 6.18 -5.37 -10.82
CA ALA A 39 5.91 -6.22 -9.67
C ALA A 39 5.03 -7.42 -10.05
N SER A 40 5.04 -8.44 -9.21
CA SER A 40 4.02 -9.49 -9.30
C SER A 40 2.76 -9.05 -8.55
N PRO A 41 1.56 -9.46 -8.99
CA PRO A 41 0.31 -9.16 -8.28
C PRO A 41 0.34 -9.60 -6.81
N ALA A 42 1.06 -10.66 -6.47
CA ALA A 42 1.19 -11.14 -5.09
C ALA A 42 1.89 -10.15 -4.14
N GLU A 43 2.69 -9.22 -4.65
CA GLU A 43 3.31 -8.18 -3.84
C GLU A 43 2.31 -7.10 -3.40
N ARG A 44 1.16 -6.98 -4.10
CA ARG A 44 -0.01 -6.20 -3.66
C ARG A 44 -0.58 -6.78 -2.36
N GLU A 45 -0.79 -8.10 -2.32
CA GLU A 45 -1.41 -8.81 -1.19
C GLU A 45 -0.51 -8.85 0.05
N ARG A 46 0.81 -8.78 -0.14
CA ARG A 46 1.78 -8.76 0.98
C ARG A 46 1.87 -7.43 1.70
N GLY A 47 1.22 -6.40 1.17
CA GLY A 47 1.15 -5.08 1.76
C GLY A 47 2.40 -4.24 1.51
N GLY A 48 2.66 -3.94 0.24
CA GLY A 48 3.47 -2.83 -0.25
C GLY A 48 4.86 -2.62 0.37
N SER A 49 5.91 -2.81 -0.42
CA SER A 49 7.27 -2.40 0.01
C SER A 49 7.41 -0.86 0.02
N SER A 50 8.44 -0.33 0.69
CA SER A 50 8.78 1.11 0.60
C SER A 50 8.96 1.60 -0.85
N LYS A 51 9.40 0.69 -1.72
CA LYS A 51 9.53 0.90 -3.17
C LYS A 51 8.19 1.09 -3.87
N LEU A 52 7.15 0.40 -3.40
CA LEU A 52 5.79 0.54 -3.91
C LEU A 52 5.20 1.89 -3.48
N ALA A 53 5.32 2.22 -2.20
CA ALA A 53 4.84 3.49 -1.65
C ALA A 53 5.50 4.68 -2.37
N GLU A 54 6.82 4.65 -2.56
CA GLU A 54 7.54 5.70 -3.29
C GLU A 54 7.09 5.82 -4.75
N ALA A 55 6.78 4.70 -5.43
CA ALA A 55 6.28 4.74 -6.79
C ALA A 55 4.88 5.40 -6.86
N MET A 56 3.98 5.03 -5.95
CA MET A 56 2.63 5.58 -5.89
C MET A 56 2.63 7.08 -5.56
N GLU A 57 3.41 7.50 -4.54
CA GLU A 57 3.53 8.92 -4.15
C GLU A 57 4.01 9.80 -5.31
N ARG A 58 4.87 9.24 -6.17
CA ARG A 58 5.43 9.93 -7.33
C ARG A 58 4.62 9.76 -8.61
N GLY A 59 3.48 9.07 -8.55
CA GLY A 59 2.65 8.76 -9.73
C GLY A 59 3.37 7.89 -10.77
N ILE A 60 4.35 7.10 -10.37
CA ILE A 60 5.06 6.16 -11.25
C ILE A 60 4.18 4.92 -11.42
N PRO A 61 3.84 4.53 -12.67
CA PRO A 61 2.97 3.38 -12.92
C PRO A 61 3.54 2.09 -12.31
N VAL A 62 2.69 1.31 -11.65
CA VAL A 62 3.05 0.01 -11.07
C VAL A 62 2.38 -1.09 -11.88
N ILE A 63 3.20 -1.90 -12.52
CA ILE A 63 2.78 -2.74 -13.64
C ILE A 63 3.08 -4.20 -13.32
N SER A 64 2.14 -5.06 -13.68
CA SER A 64 2.30 -6.52 -13.60
C SER A 64 3.48 -6.99 -14.45
N GLU A 65 4.23 -7.98 -13.97
CA GLU A 65 5.28 -8.66 -14.75
C GLU A 65 4.76 -9.31 -16.05
N ALA A 66 3.45 -9.50 -16.20
CA ALA A 66 2.85 -9.92 -17.46
C ALA A 66 3.13 -8.94 -18.60
N TRP A 67 3.24 -7.64 -18.33
CA TRP A 67 3.59 -6.64 -19.33
C TRP A 67 4.95 -6.91 -19.98
N LEU A 68 5.94 -7.36 -19.19
CA LEU A 68 7.26 -7.73 -19.71
C LEU A 68 7.15 -8.92 -20.65
N LYS A 69 6.38 -9.96 -20.27
CA LYS A 69 6.19 -11.17 -21.08
C LYS A 69 5.56 -10.81 -22.42
N ASP A 70 4.44 -10.11 -22.39
CA ASP A 70 3.71 -9.72 -23.59
C ASP A 70 4.52 -8.78 -24.49
N SER A 71 5.22 -7.79 -23.90
CA SER A 71 6.02 -6.84 -24.69
C SER A 71 7.21 -7.51 -25.37
N ILE A 72 7.82 -8.51 -24.72
CA ILE A 72 8.92 -9.29 -25.30
C ILE A 72 8.38 -10.21 -26.39
N GLU A 73 7.29 -10.94 -26.13
CA GLU A 73 6.69 -11.87 -27.09
C GLU A 73 6.21 -11.16 -28.36
N LYS A 74 5.56 -9.99 -28.20
CA LYS A 74 5.05 -9.18 -29.31
C LYS A 74 6.11 -8.27 -29.93
N GLN A 75 7.32 -8.21 -29.35
CA GLN A 75 8.42 -7.33 -29.73
C GLN A 75 8.04 -5.84 -29.80
N GLU A 76 7.06 -5.42 -29.01
CA GLU A 76 6.54 -4.06 -28.98
C GLU A 76 6.09 -3.68 -27.56
N PRO A 77 6.41 -2.48 -27.05
CA PRO A 77 5.93 -2.03 -25.74
C PRO A 77 4.40 -2.00 -25.72
N GLN A 78 3.80 -2.81 -24.84
CA GLN A 78 2.36 -2.80 -24.64
C GLN A 78 1.93 -1.54 -23.87
N PRO A 79 0.65 -1.11 -23.95
CA PRO A 79 0.13 -0.02 -23.13
C PRO A 79 0.28 -0.35 -21.65
N LEU A 80 0.89 0.54 -20.86
CA LEU A 80 1.15 0.30 -19.43
C LEU A 80 -0.16 0.20 -18.64
N GLU A 81 -1.13 1.03 -19.00
CA GLU A 81 -2.43 1.17 -18.33
C GLU A 81 -3.22 -0.14 -18.32
N ALA A 82 -3.00 -1.00 -19.32
CA ALA A 82 -3.67 -2.31 -19.42
C ALA A 82 -3.12 -3.36 -18.44
N TYR A 83 -1.98 -3.08 -17.80
CA TYR A 83 -1.28 -3.99 -16.90
C TYR A 83 -1.04 -3.37 -15.52
N ASP A 84 -1.70 -2.25 -15.24
CA ASP A 84 -1.62 -1.58 -13.96
C ASP A 84 -2.27 -2.43 -12.85
N ILE A 85 -1.61 -2.46 -11.68
CA ILE A 85 -2.03 -3.27 -10.54
C ILE A 85 -2.32 -2.45 -9.27
N VAL A 86 -2.36 -1.11 -9.37
CA VAL A 86 -2.52 -0.20 -8.21
C VAL A 86 -3.46 0.99 -8.43
N THR A 87 -3.99 1.23 -9.62
CA THR A 87 -4.81 2.42 -9.93
C THR A 87 -6.14 2.43 -9.16
N ASP A 88 -6.59 1.27 -8.71
CA ASP A 88 -7.73 1.13 -7.78
C ASP A 88 -7.43 1.60 -6.34
N LEU A 89 -6.19 2.02 -6.06
CA LEU A 89 -5.68 2.38 -4.72
C LEU A 89 -5.29 3.85 -4.58
N ALA A 90 -5.43 4.66 -5.63
CA ALA A 90 -5.20 6.09 -5.52
C ALA A 90 -6.24 6.71 -4.56
N PRO A 91 -5.86 7.67 -3.70
CA PRO A 91 -6.79 8.33 -2.75
C PRO A 91 -7.98 9.02 -3.44
N ASP A 92 -7.88 9.29 -4.74
CA ASP A 92 -8.97 9.86 -5.54
C ASP A 92 -9.93 8.81 -6.13
N GLY A 93 -9.65 7.51 -5.94
CA GLY A 93 -10.28 6.40 -6.65
C GLY A 93 -10.15 6.57 -8.18
N LYS A 94 -10.63 5.59 -8.96
CA LYS A 94 -11.19 6.01 -10.24
C LYS A 94 -12.32 6.95 -9.86
N GLY A 95 -12.33 8.21 -10.29
CA GLY A 95 -13.39 9.21 -10.00
C GLY A 95 -14.78 8.81 -10.50
N ILE A 96 -15.26 7.65 -10.07
CA ILE A 96 -16.53 7.01 -10.39
C ILE A 96 -17.45 7.43 -9.25
N PRO A 97 -18.53 8.18 -9.55
CA PRO A 97 -19.54 8.52 -8.56
C PRO A 97 -20.03 7.28 -7.80
N TRP A 98 -20.22 7.39 -6.49
CA TRP A 98 -20.64 6.31 -5.59
C TRP A 98 -21.88 5.54 -6.09
N ASP A 99 -22.77 6.26 -6.76
CA ASP A 99 -24.00 5.82 -7.43
C ASP A 99 -23.77 4.97 -8.70
N LYS A 100 -22.50 4.75 -9.09
CA LYS A 100 -22.08 3.87 -10.17
C LYS A 100 -21.08 2.79 -9.74
N MET A 101 -20.73 2.70 -8.45
CA MET A 101 -19.96 1.56 -7.93
C MET A 101 -20.85 0.33 -7.82
N ASP A 102 -20.37 -0.79 -8.34
CA ASP A 102 -21.00 -2.10 -8.19
C ASP A 102 -20.97 -2.49 -6.70
N PRO A 103 -22.12 -2.84 -6.08
CA PRO A 103 -22.20 -3.20 -4.67
C PRO A 103 -21.60 -4.59 -4.33
N SER A 104 -20.93 -5.25 -5.27
CA SER A 104 -20.27 -6.56 -5.07
C SER A 104 -19.14 -6.49 -4.03
N GLU A 105 -18.78 -7.65 -3.47
CA GLU A 105 -17.74 -7.82 -2.43
C GLU A 105 -16.37 -7.20 -2.81
N GLU A 106 -16.12 -6.94 -4.09
CA GLU A 106 -14.91 -6.33 -4.63
C GLU A 106 -14.72 -4.87 -4.16
N ALA A 107 -15.79 -4.13 -3.89
CA ALA A 107 -15.71 -2.76 -3.35
C ALA A 107 -15.30 -2.73 -1.86
N LEU A 108 -15.69 -3.74 -1.08
CA LEU A 108 -15.23 -3.94 0.28
C LEU A 108 -13.78 -4.44 0.32
N GLU A 109 -13.37 -5.23 -0.68
CA GLU A 109 -11.96 -5.59 -0.84
C GLU A 109 -11.07 -4.38 -1.11
N SER A 110 -11.48 -3.39 -1.93
CA SER A 110 -10.70 -2.17 -2.21
C SER A 110 -10.42 -1.32 -0.96
N LEU A 111 -11.39 -1.14 -0.06
CA LEU A 111 -11.19 -0.44 1.22
C LEU A 111 -10.28 -1.24 2.18
N SER A 112 -10.38 -2.57 2.14
CA SER A 112 -9.45 -3.44 2.88
C SER A 112 -8.05 -3.44 2.26
N ALA A 113 -7.94 -3.19 0.95
CA ALA A 113 -6.70 -3.14 0.19
C ALA A 113 -5.94 -1.84 0.44
N GLU A 114 -6.63 -0.69 0.51
CA GLU A 114 -6.04 0.59 0.91
C GLU A 114 -5.36 0.51 2.29
N LEU A 115 -6.02 -0.17 3.25
CA LEU A 115 -5.47 -0.50 4.57
C LEU A 115 -4.35 -1.56 4.55
N LYS A 116 -4.30 -2.42 3.53
CA LYS A 116 -3.21 -3.39 3.29
C LYS A 116 -2.00 -2.74 2.60
N LEU A 117 -2.17 -1.66 1.83
CA LEU A 117 -1.15 -1.11 0.91
C LEU A 117 -0.28 0.02 1.45
N TYR A 118 -0.69 0.70 2.53
CA TYR A 118 0.25 1.48 3.36
C TYR A 118 1.32 0.62 4.05
N GLY A 119 1.25 -0.69 3.80
CA GLY A 119 2.13 -1.70 4.30
C GLY A 119 1.94 -1.87 5.77
N LYS A 120 2.10 -3.10 6.24
CA LYS A 120 1.79 -3.48 7.62
C LYS A 120 2.53 -2.63 8.69
N ARG A 121 3.42 -1.70 8.34
CA ARG A 121 4.23 -0.87 9.24
C ARG A 121 3.99 0.64 9.16
N GLY A 122 3.13 1.14 8.27
CA GLY A 122 2.78 2.56 8.21
C GLY A 122 1.93 2.99 9.40
N VAL A 123 2.32 4.06 10.08
CA VAL A 123 1.53 4.64 11.17
C VAL A 123 0.47 5.59 10.60
N HIS A 124 -0.65 5.76 11.30
CA HIS A 124 -1.73 6.63 10.84
C HIS A 124 -1.25 8.07 10.67
N ASN A 125 -1.59 8.71 9.54
CA ASN A 125 -1.06 10.01 9.13
C ASN A 125 -1.25 11.10 10.21
N ASP A 126 -2.41 11.09 10.88
CA ASP A 126 -2.76 12.05 11.93
C ASP A 126 -1.78 12.04 13.11
N THR A 127 -1.09 10.92 13.35
CA THR A 127 -0.09 10.82 14.42
C THR A 127 1.18 11.63 14.15
N ARG A 128 1.49 11.89 12.86
CA ARG A 128 2.78 12.43 12.39
C ARG A 128 4.02 11.64 12.88
N LEU A 129 3.83 10.45 13.45
CA LEU A 129 4.93 9.66 14.00
C LEU A 129 5.77 9.02 12.89
N GLN A 130 5.24 8.88 11.67
CA GLN A 130 5.97 8.36 10.51
C GLN A 130 7.21 9.22 10.20
N GLU A 131 7.08 10.55 10.31
CA GLU A 131 8.16 11.53 10.08
C GLU A 131 9.32 11.37 11.07
N ARG A 132 9.03 10.80 12.25
CA ARG A 132 10.01 10.50 13.31
C ARG A 132 10.57 9.07 13.22
N GLY A 133 10.32 8.36 12.11
CA GLY A 133 10.70 6.97 11.95
C GLY A 133 9.79 5.99 12.70
N GLY A 134 8.60 6.42 13.09
CA GLY A 134 7.58 5.57 13.69
C GLY A 134 7.18 4.42 12.78
N THR A 135 7.02 3.24 13.36
CA THR A 135 6.56 2.03 12.66
C THR A 135 5.58 1.26 13.53
N ILE A 136 4.67 0.50 12.92
CA ILE A 136 3.82 -0.40 13.71
C ILE A 136 4.69 -1.40 14.47
N PHE A 137 4.39 -1.57 15.75
CA PHE A 137 5.06 -2.51 16.62
C PHE A 137 4.81 -3.94 16.15
N GLU A 138 5.90 -4.69 16.00
CA GLU A 138 5.90 -6.10 15.61
C GLU A 138 6.67 -6.90 16.66
N LYS A 139 6.07 -7.99 17.14
CA LYS A 139 6.68 -8.90 18.10
C LYS A 139 6.24 -10.32 17.79
N ASP A 140 7.19 -11.26 17.76
CA ASP A 140 6.94 -12.69 17.51
C ASP A 140 6.18 -12.94 16.19
N GLY A 141 6.45 -12.12 15.16
CA GLY A 141 5.75 -12.17 13.87
C GLY A 141 4.32 -11.64 13.89
N VAL A 142 3.86 -11.13 15.04
CA VAL A 142 2.54 -10.48 15.20
C VAL A 142 2.70 -8.98 15.07
N LEU A 143 1.88 -8.40 14.21
CA LEU A 143 1.85 -6.97 13.96
C LEU A 143 0.64 -6.32 14.65
N TYR A 144 0.88 -5.30 15.46
CA TYR A 144 -0.13 -4.70 16.33
C TYR A 144 -0.82 -3.51 15.65
N ASN A 145 -1.55 -3.80 14.57
CA ASN A 145 -2.43 -2.86 13.85
C ASN A 145 -3.80 -3.51 13.67
N CYS A 146 -4.86 -2.74 13.89
CA CYS A 146 -6.23 -3.22 13.72
C CYS A 146 -7.14 -2.10 13.24
N ALA A 147 -7.96 -2.38 12.24
CA ALA A 147 -9.03 -1.50 11.79
C ALA A 147 -10.33 -2.30 11.70
N PHE A 148 -11.40 -1.74 12.25
CA PHE A 148 -12.75 -2.27 12.23
C PHE A 148 -13.66 -1.30 11.51
N SER A 149 -14.54 -1.80 10.65
CA SER A 149 -15.64 -1.04 10.07
C SER A 149 -16.96 -1.77 10.31
N ARG A 150 -18.02 -0.99 10.56
CA ARG A 150 -19.39 -1.47 10.71
C ARG A 150 -20.31 -0.62 9.83
N CYS A 151 -20.66 -1.18 8.67
CA CYS A 151 -21.59 -0.59 7.73
C CYS A 151 -22.92 -1.36 7.73
N ASP A 152 -24.04 -0.66 7.92
CA ASP A 152 -25.40 -1.19 7.79
C ASP A 152 -26.28 -0.10 7.19
N LEU A 153 -26.62 -0.25 5.91
CA LEU A 153 -27.41 0.73 5.17
C LEU A 153 -28.84 0.86 5.73
N GLY A 154 -29.44 -0.26 6.13
CA GLY A 154 -30.81 -0.29 6.66
C GLY A 154 -30.92 0.44 8.01
N LYS A 155 -29.86 0.39 8.81
CA LYS A 155 -29.76 1.09 10.11
C LYS A 155 -29.00 2.41 10.06
N LYS A 156 -28.54 2.84 8.87
CA LYS A 156 -27.70 4.03 8.68
C LYS A 156 -26.46 4.04 9.58
N LEU A 157 -25.82 2.88 9.74
CA LEU A 157 -24.58 2.73 10.49
C LEU A 157 -23.40 2.77 9.54
N ASN A 158 -22.37 3.52 9.90
CA ASN A 158 -21.14 3.64 9.14
C ASN A 158 -19.98 3.97 10.08
N ASP A 159 -19.84 3.16 11.13
CA ASP A 159 -18.88 3.41 12.20
C ASP A 159 -17.54 2.75 11.85
N TYR A 160 -16.43 3.38 12.18
CA TYR A 160 -15.09 2.80 12.04
C TYR A 160 -14.27 2.96 13.32
N CYS A 161 -13.28 2.12 13.50
CA CYS A 161 -12.32 2.17 14.60
C CYS A 161 -10.94 1.73 14.11
N VAL A 162 -9.91 2.52 14.36
CA VAL A 162 -8.51 2.22 14.06
C VAL A 162 -7.74 2.18 15.38
N ILE A 163 -6.92 1.15 15.57
CA ILE A 163 -6.05 0.95 16.73
C ILE A 163 -4.67 0.54 16.24
N GLN A 164 -3.64 1.29 16.62
CA GLN A 164 -2.25 0.98 16.26
C GLN A 164 -1.35 1.06 17.49
N LEU A 165 -0.48 0.07 17.68
CA LEU A 165 0.64 0.18 18.58
C LEU A 165 1.88 0.54 17.75
N ILE A 166 2.50 1.68 18.07
CA ILE A 166 3.52 2.33 17.26
C ILE A 166 4.83 2.38 18.06
N SER A 167 5.93 1.93 17.45
CA SER A 167 7.29 2.08 17.97
C SER A 167 7.97 3.24 17.28
N VAL A 168 8.56 4.17 18.05
CA VAL A 168 9.35 5.29 17.55
C VAL A 168 10.79 5.14 18.07
N PRO A 169 11.82 5.34 17.22
CA PRO A 169 13.21 5.30 17.67
C PRO A 169 13.45 6.17 18.91
N GLU A 170 14.16 5.63 19.90
CA GLU A 170 14.54 6.32 21.14
C GLU A 170 13.37 6.80 22.04
N SER A 171 12.14 6.41 21.72
CA SER A 171 10.92 6.74 22.46
C SER A 171 10.24 5.48 22.99
N ASN A 172 9.24 5.65 23.86
CA ASN A 172 8.40 4.55 24.30
C ASN A 172 7.39 4.14 23.20
N LEU A 173 6.58 3.10 23.47
CA LEU A 173 5.50 2.70 22.57
C LEU A 173 4.38 3.75 22.60
N ASN A 174 3.71 3.95 21.47
CA ASN A 174 2.59 4.88 21.35
C ASN A 174 1.35 4.09 20.92
N LEU A 175 0.27 4.16 21.70
CA LEU A 175 -1.01 3.58 21.35
C LEU A 175 -1.86 4.66 20.67
N TYR A 176 -2.15 4.46 19.40
CA TYR A 176 -3.08 5.27 18.63
C TYR A 176 -4.45 4.64 18.60
N TYR A 177 -5.48 5.47 18.77
CA TYR A 177 -6.88 5.09 18.71
C TYR A 177 -7.66 6.18 17.98
N LYS A 178 -8.46 5.79 16.98
CA LYS A 178 -9.43 6.67 16.32
C LYS A 178 -10.74 5.93 16.12
N LYS A 179 -11.87 6.54 16.46
CA LYS A 179 -13.19 5.99 16.23
C LYS A 179 -14.14 7.07 15.76
N GLY A 180 -14.89 6.81 14.70
CA GLY A 180 -15.80 7.81 14.16
C GLY A 180 -16.83 7.21 13.21
N LYS A 181 -17.55 8.10 12.54
CA LYS A 181 -18.36 7.74 11.37
C LYS A 181 -17.60 8.14 10.11
N VAL A 182 -17.64 7.29 9.09
CA VAL A 182 -17.00 7.61 7.81
C VAL A 182 -17.66 8.85 7.23
N GLY A 183 -16.86 9.83 6.82
CA GLY A 183 -17.33 11.14 6.34
C GLY A 183 -17.50 12.22 7.41
N ASP A 184 -17.49 11.86 8.70
CA ASP A 184 -17.59 12.78 9.85
C ASP A 184 -16.25 12.88 10.61
N ASP A 185 -15.15 13.04 9.85
CA ASP A 185 -13.79 13.09 10.41
C ASP A 185 -13.58 14.13 11.54
N PRO A 186 -14.18 15.35 11.48
CA PRO A 186 -14.05 16.34 12.56
C PRO A 186 -14.62 15.90 13.92
N ASN A 187 -15.50 14.88 13.94
CA ASN A 187 -16.18 14.40 15.14
C ASN A 187 -15.66 13.03 15.59
N ALA A 188 -14.56 12.53 15.02
CA ALA A 188 -13.95 11.29 15.45
C ALA A 188 -13.35 11.44 16.85
N GLU A 189 -13.59 10.44 17.70
CA GLU A 189 -12.85 10.28 18.94
C GLU A 189 -11.43 9.83 18.61
N GLU A 190 -10.45 10.69 18.84
CA GLU A 190 -9.04 10.43 18.54
C GLU A 190 -8.17 10.57 19.79
N ARG A 191 -7.25 9.62 19.99
CA ARG A 191 -6.31 9.60 21.10
C ARG A 191 -4.96 9.03 20.67
N LEU A 192 -3.89 9.62 21.18
CA LEU A 192 -2.52 9.11 21.07
C LEU A 192 -1.89 9.09 22.46
N GLU A 193 -1.56 7.90 22.97
CA GLU A 193 -1.03 7.70 24.32
C GLU A 193 0.38 7.11 24.29
N GLU A 194 1.34 7.77 24.95
CA GLU A 194 2.66 7.18 25.17
C GLU A 194 2.62 6.17 26.33
N ARG A 195 3.10 4.95 26.09
CA ARG A 195 3.11 3.81 27.02
C ARG A 195 4.56 3.42 27.29
N ARG A 196 5.03 3.60 28.54
CA ARG A 196 6.37 3.14 28.95
C ARG A 196 6.48 1.62 28.75
N THR A 197 7.48 1.19 28.00
CA THR A 197 7.91 -0.21 28.01
C THR A 197 8.54 -0.48 29.36
N TRP A 198 7.91 -1.35 30.15
CA TRP A 198 8.59 -1.95 31.30
C TRP A 198 9.79 -2.72 30.75
N LYS A 199 11.00 -2.20 30.96
CA LYS A 199 12.22 -3.00 30.83
C LYS A 199 12.09 -4.08 31.90
N LEU A 200 11.68 -5.28 31.50
CA LEU A 200 11.94 -6.48 32.29
C LEU A 200 13.47 -6.61 32.31
N LEU A 201 14.06 -6.18 33.44
CA LEU A 201 15.42 -6.49 33.84
C LEU A 201 15.56 -8.00 34.04
#